data_AF-A0A0Q7NEK6-F1
#
_entry.id   AF-A0A0Q7NEK6-F1
#
_cell.length_a   1.000
_cell.length_b   1.000
_cell.length_c   1.000
_cell.angle_alpha   90.00
_cell.angle_beta   90.00
_cell.angle_gamma   90.00
#
_symmetry.space_group_name_H-M   'P 1'
#
loop_
_entity.id
_entity.type
_entity.pdbx_description
1 polymer ?
#
loop_
_entity_poly.entity_id
_entity_poly.type
_entity_poly.pdbx_seq_one_letter_code
_entity_poly.pdbx_strand_id
1 'polypeptide(L)'
;MVENAQPFRVDLDELEQIVARVSGFVGFLNDSLDGLQQRVSAVQQNWNGAAADAQAEAFREWHTGATDVADGIAIMRQAVLDAHGRYNAAIAANLSMLGRA
;
A
#
# COMPACT_ATOMS: atom_id res chain seq x y z
N MET A 1 2.83 -23.27 37.03
CA MET A 1 3.29 -22.23 36.09
C MET A 1 2.66 -22.55 34.73
N VAL A 2 1.46 -22.03 34.46
CA VAL A 2 0.92 -22.02 33.10
C VAL A 2 1.15 -20.62 32.60
N GLU A 3 2.14 -20.51 31.74
CA GLU A 3 2.60 -19.28 31.13
C GLU A 3 1.44 -18.59 30.40
N ASN A 4 1.32 -17.28 30.59
CA ASN A 4 0.31 -16.44 29.99
C ASN A 4 0.50 -16.39 28.46
N ALA A 5 0.11 -17.46 27.77
CA ALA A 5 -0.14 -17.39 26.34
C ALA A 5 -1.46 -16.64 26.16
N GLN A 6 -1.41 -15.31 26.22
CA GLN A 6 -2.52 -14.51 25.73
C GLN A 6 -2.75 -14.93 24.27
N PRO A 7 -3.98 -15.32 23.88
CA PRO A 7 -4.25 -15.70 22.51
C PRO A 7 -3.90 -14.49 21.64
N PHE A 8 -2.89 -14.65 20.80
CA PHE A 8 -2.54 -13.66 19.79
C PHE A 8 -3.74 -13.53 18.85
N ARG A 9 -4.54 -12.48 19.08
CA ARG A 9 -5.72 -12.17 18.27
C ARG A 9 -5.33 -11.02 17.36
N VAL A 10 -5.18 -11.33 16.08
CA VAL A 10 -5.10 -10.30 15.05
C VAL A 10 -6.47 -9.64 14.95
N ASP A 11 -6.54 -8.33 15.16
CA ASP A 11 -7.72 -7.54 14.84
C ASP A 11 -7.74 -7.35 13.32
N LEU A 12 -8.60 -8.12 12.67
CA LEU A 12 -8.70 -8.14 11.21
C LEU A 12 -9.38 -6.87 10.69
N ASP A 13 -10.26 -6.25 11.47
CA ASP A 13 -10.94 -5.01 11.11
C ASP A 13 -9.96 -3.83 11.16
N GLU A 14 -9.08 -3.78 12.17
CA GLU A 14 -8.01 -2.79 12.25
C GLU A 14 -7.05 -2.90 11.05
N LEU A 15 -6.69 -4.13 10.67
CA LEU A 15 -5.81 -4.39 9.54
C LEU A 15 -6.45 -3.96 8.21
N GLU A 16 -7.75 -4.17 8.01
CA GLU A 16 -8.49 -3.69 6.84
C GLU A 16 -8.53 -2.15 6.79
N GLN A 17 -8.75 -1.48 7.92
CA GLN A 17 -8.74 -0.02 8.00
C GLN A 17 -7.37 0.57 7.62
N ILE A 18 -6.29 -0.03 8.10
CA ILE A 18 -4.92 0.37 7.75
C ILE A 18 -4.72 0.22 6.24
N VAL A 19 -5.10 -0.91 5.65
CA VAL A 19 -5.01 -1.15 4.20
C VAL A 19 -5.80 -0.13 3.39
N ALA A 20 -7.03 0.19 3.81
CA ALA A 20 -7.87 1.18 3.13
C ALA A 20 -7.23 2.57 3.16
N ARG A 21 -6.71 3.00 4.32
CA ARG A 21 -6.05 4.29 4.47
C ARG A 21 -4.78 4.39 3.63
N VAL A 22 -3.97 3.34 3.64
CA VAL A 22 -2.72 3.28 2.86
C VAL A 22 -3.02 3.25 1.35
N SER A 23 -4.07 2.55 0.91
CA SER A 23 -4.52 2.56 -0.48
C SER A 23 -4.99 3.96 -0.92
N GLY A 24 -5.74 4.67 -0.08
CA GLY A 24 -6.17 6.04 -0.37
C GLY A 24 -5.00 7.01 -0.48
N PHE A 25 -3.99 6.87 0.37
CA PHE A 25 -2.77 7.67 0.29
C PHE A 25 -1.99 7.43 -1.01
N VAL A 26 -1.91 6.19 -1.50
CA VAL A 26 -1.29 5.88 -2.80
C VAL A 26 -2.00 6.57 -3.95
N GLY A 27 -3.34 6.51 -3.98
CA GLY A 27 -4.11 7.20 -5.00
C GLY A 27 -3.80 8.70 -5.03
N PHE A 28 -3.84 9.34 -3.86
CA PHE A 28 -3.48 10.75 -3.73
C PHE A 28 -2.04 11.07 -4.18
N LEU A 29 -1.07 10.20 -3.86
CA LEU A 29 0.33 10.37 -4.25
C LEU A 29 0.49 10.33 -5.78
N ASN A 30 -0.15 9.35 -6.44
CA ASN A 30 -0.10 9.20 -7.90
C ASN A 30 -0.72 10.41 -8.61
N ASP A 31 -1.92 10.84 -8.18
CA ASP A 31 -2.59 12.02 -8.74
C ASP A 31 -1.72 13.29 -8.61
N SER A 32 -1.02 13.42 -7.47
CA SER A 32 -0.12 14.54 -7.22
C SER A 32 1.09 14.55 -8.15
N LEU A 33 1.66 13.37 -8.42
CA LEU A 33 2.80 13.20 -9.32
C LEU A 33 2.44 13.48 -10.78
N ASP A 34 1.30 12.97 -11.22
CA ASP A 34 0.78 13.26 -12.57
C ASP A 34 0.55 14.75 -12.78
N GLY A 35 -0.04 15.42 -11.78
CA GLY A 35 -0.24 16.87 -11.80
C GLY A 35 1.08 17.65 -11.85
N LEU A 36 2.12 17.17 -11.15
CA LEU A 36 3.45 17.76 -11.18
C LEU A 36 4.15 17.52 -12.52
N GLN A 37 4.05 16.32 -13.09
CA GLN A 37 4.62 15.95 -14.38
C GLN A 37 4.09 16.84 -15.50
N GLN A 38 2.78 17.10 -15.51
CA GLN A 38 2.16 17.99 -16.48
C GLN A 38 2.72 19.43 -16.39
N ARG A 39 2.87 19.95 -15.17
CA ARG A 39 3.41 21.31 -14.94
C ARG A 39 4.88 21.41 -15.31
N VAL A 40 5.68 20.43 -14.93
CA VAL A 40 7.11 20.34 -15.28
C VAL A 40 7.27 20.29 -16.79
N SER A 41 6.48 19.46 -17.48
CA SER A 41 6.53 19.33 -18.94
C SER A 41 6.22 20.65 -19.65
N ALA A 42 5.29 21.45 -19.11
CA ALA A 42 4.98 22.77 -19.65
C ALA A 42 6.14 23.77 -19.47
N VAL A 43 6.81 23.76 -18.32
CA VAL A 43 7.95 24.65 -18.04
C VAL A 43 9.18 24.27 -18.87
N GLN A 44 9.43 22.97 -19.05
CA GLN A 44 10.58 22.48 -19.82
C GLN A 44 10.54 22.84 -21.31
N GLN A 45 9.41 23.27 -21.86
CA GLN A 45 9.35 23.74 -23.25
C GLN A 45 10.27 24.94 -23.52
N ASN A 46 10.50 25.78 -22.51
CA ASN A 46 11.32 26.99 -22.62
C ASN A 46 12.48 27.01 -21.62
N TRP A 47 12.57 26.02 -20.73
CA TRP A 47 13.63 25.90 -19.73
C TRP A 47 14.63 24.84 -20.14
N ASN A 48 15.84 25.28 -20.48
CA ASN A 48 16.91 24.44 -21.03
C ASN A 48 18.20 24.58 -20.21
N GLY A 49 19.11 23.62 -20.40
CA GLY A 49 20.44 23.61 -19.80
C GLY A 49 20.52 22.73 -18.54
N ALA A 50 21.70 22.68 -17.92
CA ALA A 50 22.03 21.69 -16.89
C ALA A 50 21.04 21.64 -15.70
N ALA A 51 20.44 22.77 -15.32
CA ALA A 51 19.44 22.80 -14.26
C ALA A 51 18.12 22.13 -14.66
N ALA A 52 17.71 22.28 -15.93
CA ALA A 52 16.53 21.60 -16.47
C ALA A 52 16.77 20.09 -16.55
N ASP A 53 17.97 19.67 -16.99
CA ASP A 53 18.36 18.27 -17.06
C ASP A 53 18.37 17.61 -15.67
N ALA A 54 18.98 18.27 -14.67
CA ALA A 54 19.02 17.78 -13.29
C ALA A 54 17.63 17.69 -12.66
N GLN A 55 16.75 18.66 -12.95
CA GLN A 55 15.37 18.60 -12.50
C GLN A 55 14.61 17.44 -13.17
N ALA A 56 14.80 17.23 -14.47
CA ALA A 56 14.17 16.14 -15.20
C ALA A 56 14.59 14.77 -14.63
N GLU A 57 15.87 14.63 -14.28
CA GLU A 57 16.41 13.42 -13.66
C GLU A 57 15.83 13.19 -12.26
N ALA A 58 15.86 14.20 -11.40
CA ALA A 58 15.26 14.12 -10.06
C ALA A 58 13.76 13.78 -10.13
N PHE A 59 13.04 14.32 -11.13
CA PHE A 59 11.63 14.01 -11.32
C PHE A 59 11.39 12.56 -11.75
N ARG A 60 12.21 12.02 -12.65
CA ARG A 60 12.15 10.60 -13.04
C ARG A 60 12.41 9.69 -11.84
N GLU A 61 13.40 10.01 -11.01
CA GLU A 61 13.69 9.24 -9.80
C GLU A 61 12.50 9.25 -8.84
N TRP A 62 11.89 10.42 -8.63
CA TRP A 62 10.74 10.56 -7.75
C TRP A 62 9.50 9.80 -8.25
N HIS A 63 9.25 9.84 -9.56
CA HIS A 63 8.18 9.07 -10.18
C HIS A 63 8.39 7.55 -10.03
N THR A 64 9.61 7.06 -10.26
CA THR A 64 9.96 5.64 -10.04
C THR A 64 9.74 5.25 -8.58
N GLY A 65 10.30 6.02 -7.63
CA GLY A 65 10.15 5.70 -6.21
C GLY A 65 8.70 5.73 -5.73
N ALA A 66 7.86 6.60 -6.28
CA ALA A 66 6.44 6.60 -5.96
C ALA A 66 5.69 5.40 -6.55
N THR A 67 6.08 4.96 -7.75
CA THR A 67 5.56 3.72 -8.36
C THR A 67 5.92 2.52 -7.48
N ASP A 68 7.17 2.43 -7.03
CA ASP A 68 7.62 1.35 -6.14
C ASP A 68 6.84 1.33 -4.82
N VAL A 69 6.55 2.50 -4.25
CA VAL A 69 5.72 2.63 -3.03
C VAL A 69 4.29 2.16 -3.30
N ALA A 70 3.69 2.55 -4.43
CA ALA A 70 2.35 2.14 -4.82
C ALA A 70 2.26 0.60 -4.98
N ASP A 71 3.24 0.00 -5.65
CA ASP A 71 3.31 -1.44 -5.87
C ASP A 71 3.51 -2.20 -4.56
N GLY A 72 4.42 -1.73 -3.70
CA GLY A 72 4.65 -2.31 -2.38
C GLY A 72 3.39 -2.30 -1.51
N ILE A 73 2.60 -1.23 -1.60
CA ILE A 73 1.32 -1.11 -0.89
C ILE A 73 0.27 -2.06 -1.47
N ALA A 74 0.20 -2.23 -2.79
CA ALA A 74 -0.68 -3.19 -3.43
C ALA A 74 -0.35 -4.63 -2.98
N ILE A 75 0.94 -4.97 -2.87
CA ILE A 75 1.41 -6.26 -2.34
C ILE A 75 0.97 -6.44 -0.88
N MET A 76 1.19 -5.44 -0.02
CA MET A 76 0.76 -5.49 1.39
C MET A 76 -0.76 -5.68 1.51
N ARG A 77 -1.54 -4.97 0.69
CA ARG A 77 -3.00 -5.13 0.63
C ARG A 77 -3.40 -6.56 0.30
N GLN A 78 -2.76 -7.17 -0.71
CA GLN A 78 -3.06 -8.54 -1.09
C GLN A 78 -2.72 -9.52 0.03
N ALA A 79 -1.56 -9.36 0.68
CA ALA A 79 -1.15 -10.19 1.81
C ALA A 79 -2.14 -10.13 2.98
N VAL A 80 -2.71 -8.95 3.26
CA VAL A 80 -3.76 -8.77 4.26
C VAL A 80 -5.04 -9.52 3.88
N LEU A 81 -5.49 -9.41 2.63
CA LEU A 81 -6.68 -10.13 2.15
C LEU A 81 -6.50 -11.65 2.24
N ASP A 82 -5.32 -12.14 1.87
CA ASP A 82 -4.99 -13.57 1.94
C ASP A 82 -4.94 -14.05 3.40
N ALA A 83 -4.36 -13.25 4.31
CA ALA A 83 -4.36 -13.54 5.74
C ALA A 83 -5.80 -13.63 6.28
N HIS A 84 -6.65 -12.66 5.95
CA HIS A 84 -8.06 -12.63 6.35
C HIS A 84 -8.81 -13.89 5.89
N GLY A 85 -8.65 -14.27 4.61
CA GLY A 85 -9.25 -15.49 4.06
C GLY A 85 -8.81 -16.76 4.79
N ARG A 86 -7.52 -16.88 5.11
CA ARG A 86 -6.98 -18.01 5.88
C ARG A 86 -7.50 -18.05 7.31
N TYR A 87 -7.60 -16.91 7.99
CA TYR A 87 -8.14 -16.83 9.35
C TYR A 87 -9.62 -17.24 9.40
N ASN A 88 -10.45 -16.74 8.48
CA ASN A 88 -11.86 -17.09 8.41
C ASN A 88 -12.08 -18.57 8.09
N ALA A 89 -11.28 -19.12 7.16
CA ALA A 89 -11.32 -20.56 6.85
C ALA A 89 -10.96 -21.43 8.06
N ALA A 90 -9.94 -21.04 8.84
CA ALA A 90 -9.55 -21.74 10.06
C ALA A 90 -10.65 -21.69 11.13
N ILE A 91 -11.31 -20.54 11.32
CA ILE A 91 -12.44 -20.40 12.24
C ILE A 91 -13.60 -21.30 11.81
N ALA A 92 -13.98 -21.27 10.53
CA ALA A 92 -15.07 -22.08 10.00
C ALA A 92 -14.78 -23.59 10.14
N ALA A 93 -13.56 -24.02 9.85
CA ALA A 93 -13.13 -25.40 10.04
C ALA A 93 -13.22 -25.82 11.51
N ASN A 94 -12.76 -24.98 12.44
CA ASN A 94 -12.85 -25.25 13.87
C ASN A 94 -14.30 -25.31 14.36
N LEU A 95 -15.19 -24.41 13.92
CA LEU A 95 -16.61 -24.45 14.27
C LEU A 95 -17.29 -25.73 13.77
N SER A 96 -16.98 -26.14 12.53
CA SER A 96 -17.46 -27.40 11.94
C SER A 96 -16.98 -28.63 12.71
N MET A 97 -15.68 -28.71 13.00
CA MET A 97 -15.10 -29.82 13.79
C MET A 97 -15.70 -29.91 15.20
N LEU A 98 -16.05 -28.77 15.79
CA LEU A 98 -16.64 -28.69 17.13
C LEU A 98 -18.17 -28.87 17.14
N GLY A 99 -18.80 -29.14 15.98
CA GLY A 99 -20.24 -29.33 15.86
C GLY A 99 -21.07 -28.07 16.17
N ARG A 100 -20.46 -26.88 16.01
CA ARG A 100 -21.05 -25.57 16.29
C ARG A 100 -21.26 -24.73 15.02
N ALA A 101 -21.34 -25.40 13.86
CA ALA A 101 -21.60 -24.77 12.56
C ALA A 101 -23.09 -24.41 12.40
#